data_AF-A0AB94IKR5-F1
#
_entry.id   AF-A0AB94IKR5-F1
#
_cell.length_a   1.000
_cell.length_b   1.000
_cell.length_c   1.000
_cell.angle_alpha   90.00
_cell.angle_beta   90.00
_cell.angle_gamma   90.00
#
_symmetry.space_group_name_H-M   'P 1'
#
loop_
_entity.id
_entity.type
_entity.pdbx_description
1 polymer ?
#
loop_
_entity_poly.entity_id
_entity_poly.type
_entity_poly.pdbx_seq_one_letter_code
_entity_poly.pdbx_strand_id
1 'polypeptide(L)'
;MKHKFTKYLGRVTENLELGFEEKWIYVHYTKGSIEKTACLLKNENKSEQQYLEVFFTENNVSEEMKKEVRKFFKNERTHNDAHWNEFSTFLMKALSLNMVFGITIALCVYAGYKAGALLDSQYDIYPTLTLIGIFSGIGIGGVTVYSMVQRYFKSPKQKWKDREQSANLEQIEVREYPVIDVTIEDVRKAVRTFSDKLPKGVYRTILVLDDNSIDYQQLAPMLGGIPAKKFYMSKETYDLFEESEKQIPIEMDIVQKAVDQYVKERKEYPILKYDPLRRVNYYQLLQEHFLKTAPEIQFYITDLDGLITHIKPQKKTSSQS
;
A
#
# COMPACT_ATOMS: atom_id res chain seq x y z
N MET A 1 2.37 6.99 14.50
CA MET A 1 2.21 5.62 15.07
C MET A 1 2.55 5.67 16.56
N LYS A 2 1.81 4.99 17.45
CA LYS A 2 2.07 4.98 18.90
C LYS A 2 2.78 3.68 19.32
N HIS A 3 3.90 3.78 20.01
CA HIS A 3 4.71 2.68 20.52
C HIS A 3 4.72 2.69 22.03
N LYS A 4 4.38 1.55 22.65
CA LYS A 4 4.33 1.41 24.10
C LYS A 4 5.46 0.52 24.59
N PHE A 5 6.15 0.98 25.63
CA PHE A 5 7.21 0.29 26.33
C PHE A 5 6.79 0.14 27.79
N THR A 6 6.95 -1.05 28.36
CA THR A 6 6.60 -1.34 29.76
C THR A 6 7.75 -2.09 30.41
N LYS A 7 8.20 -1.60 31.57
CA LYS A 7 9.22 -2.22 32.40
C LYS A 7 8.77 -2.39 33.84
N TYR A 8 9.16 -3.51 34.41
CA TYR A 8 8.89 -3.85 35.81
C TYR A 8 10.18 -3.69 36.61
N LEU A 9 10.30 -2.56 37.32
CA LEU A 9 11.45 -2.24 38.17
C LEU A 9 11.14 -2.67 39.61
N GLY A 10 11.14 -3.98 39.85
CA GLY A 10 10.83 -4.57 41.15
C GLY A 10 9.37 -4.34 41.56
N ARG A 11 9.11 -3.37 42.46
CA ARG A 11 7.75 -3.03 42.96
C ARG A 11 7.06 -1.90 42.17
N VAL A 12 7.75 -1.29 41.22
CA VAL A 12 7.24 -0.14 40.44
C VAL A 12 7.19 -0.50 38.96
N THR A 13 6.06 -0.23 38.32
CA THR A 13 5.93 -0.36 36.86
C THR A 13 6.21 0.99 36.20
N GLU A 14 7.03 0.96 35.17
CA GLU A 14 7.40 2.12 34.35
C GLU A 14 6.83 1.88 32.94
N ASN A 15 5.95 2.77 32.46
CA ASN A 15 5.46 2.74 31.09
C ASN A 15 5.87 4.00 30.34
N LEU A 16 6.19 3.84 29.07
CA LEU A 16 6.52 4.93 28.15
C LEU A 16 5.78 4.69 26.84
N GLU A 17 4.98 5.65 26.42
CA GLU A 17 4.30 5.66 25.13
C GLU A 17 4.88 6.78 24.27
N LEU A 18 5.35 6.42 23.06
CA LEU A 18 5.95 7.32 22.09
C LEU A 18 5.08 7.38 20.84
N GLY A 19 4.63 8.57 20.47
CA GLY A 19 3.92 8.84 19.22
C GLY A 19 4.80 9.66 18.29
N PHE A 20 5.14 9.12 17.11
CA PHE A 20 5.90 9.86 16.10
C PHE A 20 4.95 10.39 15.02
N GLU A 21 5.01 11.70 14.79
CA GLU A 21 4.36 12.44 13.70
C GLU A 21 5.40 13.27 12.92
N GLU A 22 5.00 13.89 11.81
CA GLU A 22 5.92 14.62 10.94
C GLU A 22 6.67 15.75 11.66
N LYS A 23 5.97 16.52 12.51
CA LYS A 23 6.52 17.68 13.21
C LYS A 23 6.64 17.50 14.73
N TRP A 24 6.06 16.44 15.29
CA TRP A 24 5.92 16.28 16.73
C TRP A 24 6.31 14.88 17.20
N ILE A 25 6.82 14.80 18.42
CA ILE A 25 6.99 13.56 19.16
C ILE A 25 6.16 13.65 20.43
N TYR A 26 5.11 12.85 20.51
CA TYR A 26 4.30 12.71 21.70
C TYR A 26 4.96 11.71 22.64
N VAL A 27 5.10 12.10 23.90
CA VAL A 27 5.68 11.26 24.94
C VAL A 27 4.72 11.24 26.12
N HIS A 28 4.25 10.06 26.49
CA HIS A 28 3.49 9.82 27.71
C HIS A 28 4.27 8.83 28.58
N TYR A 29 4.58 9.22 29.80
CA TYR A 29 5.46 8.47 30.69
C TYR A 29 4.82 8.33 32.06
N THR A 30 4.82 7.11 32.58
CA THR A 30 4.29 6.78 33.91
C THR A 30 5.30 5.93 34.67
N LYS A 31 5.51 6.23 35.95
CA LYS A 31 6.35 5.45 36.85
C LYS A 31 5.76 5.45 38.26
N GLY A 32 5.10 4.35 38.62
CA GLY A 32 4.34 4.28 39.87
C GLY A 32 3.21 5.32 39.88
N SER A 33 3.28 6.29 40.80
CA SER A 33 2.31 7.39 40.93
C SER A 33 2.66 8.64 40.11
N ILE A 34 3.83 8.67 39.45
CA ILE A 34 4.26 9.83 38.65
C ILE A 34 3.79 9.63 37.21
N GLU A 35 3.05 10.60 36.69
CA GLU A 35 2.61 10.67 35.31
C GLU A 35 3.07 11.99 34.66
N LYS A 36 3.61 11.89 33.44
CA LYS A 36 4.16 13.02 32.69
C LYS A 36 3.81 12.87 31.22
N THR A 37 3.38 13.96 30.60
CA THR A 37 3.09 14.02 29.17
C THR A 37 3.83 15.21 28.56
N ALA A 38 4.44 15.00 27.40
CA ALA A 38 5.12 16.06 26.65
C ALA A 38 4.87 15.90 25.15
N CYS A 39 4.91 17.03 24.44
CA CYS A 39 4.90 17.09 22.98
C CYS A 39 6.15 17.84 22.54
N LEU A 40 7.09 17.12 21.95
CA LEU A 40 8.40 17.63 21.53
C LEU A 40 8.32 18.08 20.07
N LEU A 41 8.64 19.34 19.79
CA LEU A 41 8.66 19.90 18.44
C LEU A 41 9.96 19.51 17.71
N LYS A 42 9.83 18.97 16.50
CA LYS A 42 10.94 18.71 15.57
C LYS A 42 11.27 19.99 14.79
N ASN A 43 12.14 20.82 15.34
CA ASN A 43 12.50 22.14 14.78
C ASN A 43 13.94 22.24 14.22
N GLU A 44 14.78 21.24 14.47
CA GLU A 44 16.19 21.21 14.11
C GLU A 44 16.51 19.86 13.44
N ASN A 45 17.61 19.77 12.69
CA ASN A 45 18.12 18.53 12.07
C ASN A 45 18.71 17.54 13.12
N LYS A 46 18.05 17.43 14.28
CA LYS A 46 18.37 16.48 15.34
C LYS A 46 17.62 15.17 15.08
N SER A 47 18.27 14.07 15.41
CA SER A 47 17.62 12.76 15.37
C SER A 47 16.54 12.65 16.45
N GLU A 48 15.50 11.84 16.20
CA GLU A 48 14.40 11.62 17.16
C GLU A 48 14.89 11.15 18.54
N GLN A 49 16.01 10.40 18.58
CA GLN A 49 16.68 10.02 19.82
C GLN A 49 17.17 11.22 20.63
N GLN A 50 17.75 12.24 19.98
CA GLN A 50 18.27 13.42 20.66
C GLN A 50 17.16 14.28 21.28
N TYR A 51 15.99 14.33 20.65
CA TYR A 51 14.81 14.97 21.25
C TYR A 51 14.34 14.25 22.51
N LEU A 52 14.34 12.92 22.48
CA LEU A 52 13.91 12.09 23.61
C LEU A 52 14.90 12.09 24.77
N GLU A 53 16.21 12.21 24.52
CA GLU A 53 17.23 12.23 25.59
C GLU A 53 17.04 13.39 26.58
N VAL A 54 16.62 14.56 26.10
CA VAL A 54 16.31 15.71 26.97
C VAL A 54 15.16 15.34 27.92
N PHE A 55 14.06 14.83 27.37
CA PHE A 55 12.91 14.39 28.15
C PHE A 55 13.26 13.26 29.13
N PHE A 56 14.07 12.28 28.69
CA PHE A 56 14.47 11.15 29.54
C PHE A 56 15.34 11.59 30.72
N THR A 57 16.19 12.58 30.52
CA THR A 57 17.06 13.15 31.57
C THR A 57 16.23 13.93 32.58
N GLU A 58 15.31 14.79 32.11
CA GLU A 58 14.45 15.58 32.99
C GLU A 58 13.49 14.73 33.85
N ASN A 59 13.03 13.60 33.32
CA ASN A 59 12.02 12.75 33.98
C ASN A 59 12.60 11.52 34.69
N ASN A 60 13.94 11.44 34.85
CA ASN A 60 14.63 10.32 35.51
C ASN A 60 14.16 8.94 35.02
N VAL A 61 14.03 8.81 33.70
CA VAL A 61 13.65 7.55 33.03
C VAL A 61 14.75 6.52 33.27
N SER A 62 14.38 5.26 33.54
CA SER A 62 15.35 4.22 33.84
C SER A 62 16.29 3.92 32.67
N GLU A 63 17.53 3.54 32.96
CA GLU A 63 18.50 3.14 31.93
C GLU A 63 18.04 1.90 31.14
N GLU A 64 17.25 1.03 31.76
CA GLU A 64 16.64 -0.14 31.10
C GLU A 64 15.63 0.29 30.04
N MET A 65 14.78 1.27 30.36
CA MET A 65 13.81 1.85 29.43
C MET A 65 14.53 2.60 28.29
N LYS A 66 15.54 3.43 28.60
CA LYS A 66 16.35 4.12 27.58
C LYS A 66 17.01 3.13 26.62
N LYS A 67 17.55 2.01 27.14
CA LYS A 67 18.19 0.97 26.33
C LYS A 67 17.19 0.29 25.37
N GLU A 68 15.97 0.06 25.80
CA GLU A 68 14.92 -0.53 24.96
C GLU A 68 14.49 0.41 23.84
N VAL A 69 14.30 1.69 24.15
CA VAL A 69 13.99 2.72 23.15
C VAL A 69 15.14 2.86 22.14
N ARG A 70 16.41 2.85 22.59
CA ARG A 70 17.57 2.86 21.68
C ARG A 70 17.61 1.64 20.76
N LYS A 71 17.25 0.46 21.27
CA LYS A 71 17.17 -0.78 20.48
C LYS A 71 16.06 -0.69 19.42
N PHE A 72 14.92 -0.11 19.77
CA PHE A 72 13.81 0.13 18.84
C PHE A 72 14.27 0.93 17.60
N PHE A 73 14.91 2.09 17.82
CA PHE A 73 15.42 2.92 16.72
C PHE A 73 16.51 2.25 15.89
N LYS A 74 17.37 1.44 16.51
CA LYS A 74 18.42 0.70 15.78
C LYS A 74 17.84 -0.36 14.85
N ASN A 75 16.83 -1.08 15.32
CA ASN A 75 16.14 -2.09 14.52
C ASN A 75 15.37 -1.47 13.36
N GLU A 76 14.72 -0.33 13.57
CA GLU A 76 13.96 0.39 12.55
C GLU A 76 14.87 0.91 11.41
N ARG A 77 16.02 1.50 11.74
CA ARG A 77 17.00 1.91 10.71
C ARG A 77 17.54 0.74 9.90
N THR A 78 17.86 -0.36 10.57
CA THR A 78 18.41 -1.56 9.90
C THR A 78 17.39 -2.17 8.93
N HIS A 79 16.11 -2.14 9.28
CA HIS A 79 15.02 -2.59 8.41
C HIS A 79 14.83 -1.68 7.19
N ASN A 80 14.86 -0.36 7.38
CA ASN A 80 14.75 0.60 6.28
C ASN A 80 15.93 0.52 5.31
N ASP A 81 17.16 0.44 5.80
CA ASP A 81 18.35 0.37 4.95
C ASP A 81 18.36 -0.91 4.09
N ALA A 82 17.90 -2.03 4.63
CA ALA A 82 17.74 -3.27 3.88
C ALA A 82 16.71 -3.14 2.74
N HIS A 83 15.55 -2.52 3.00
CA HIS A 83 14.53 -2.27 1.97
C HIS A 83 15.00 -1.29 0.89
N TRP A 84 15.73 -0.24 1.24
CA TRP A 84 16.29 0.70 0.26
C TRP A 84 17.36 0.06 -0.61
N ASN A 85 18.20 -0.80 -0.05
CA ASN A 85 19.17 -1.57 -0.81
C ASN A 85 18.50 -2.57 -1.74
N GLU A 86 17.42 -3.23 -1.29
CA GLU A 86 16.65 -4.15 -2.13
C GLU A 86 15.91 -3.42 -3.26
N PHE A 87 15.28 -2.28 -2.97
CA PHE A 87 14.59 -1.44 -3.96
C PHE A 87 15.56 -0.85 -5.00
N SER A 88 16.72 -0.34 -4.58
CA SER A 88 17.74 0.17 -5.51
C SER A 88 18.35 -0.97 -6.36
N THR A 89 18.56 -2.15 -5.77
CA THR A 89 19.00 -3.34 -6.51
C THR A 89 17.94 -3.79 -7.52
N PHE A 90 16.66 -3.71 -7.17
CA PHE A 90 15.54 -3.96 -8.07
C PHE A 90 15.50 -2.95 -9.23
N LEU A 91 15.64 -1.65 -8.94
CA LEU A 91 15.71 -0.59 -9.95
C LEU A 91 16.88 -0.77 -10.91
N MET A 92 18.08 -1.06 -10.41
CA MET A 92 19.24 -1.35 -11.26
C MET A 92 19.02 -2.59 -12.15
N LYS A 93 18.38 -3.64 -11.61
CA LYS A 93 18.04 -4.84 -12.37
C LYS A 93 16.98 -4.57 -13.43
N ALA A 94 15.97 -3.75 -13.15
CA ALA A 94 14.94 -3.37 -14.12
C ALA A 94 15.49 -2.45 -15.23
N LEU A 95 16.36 -1.51 -14.87
CA LEU A 95 16.96 -0.57 -15.82
C LEU A 95 17.97 -1.27 -16.75
N SER A 96 18.79 -2.17 -16.21
CA SER A 96 19.69 -3.00 -17.03
C SER A 96 18.92 -3.95 -17.95
N LEU A 97 17.78 -4.48 -17.51
CA LEU A 97 16.93 -5.35 -18.34
C LEU A 97 16.39 -4.64 -19.58
N ASN A 98 15.88 -3.41 -19.43
CA ASN A 98 15.40 -2.60 -20.55
C ASN A 98 16.53 -2.28 -21.56
N MET A 99 17.74 -2.03 -21.07
CA MET A 99 18.91 -1.79 -21.93
C MET A 99 19.30 -3.05 -22.72
N VAL A 100 19.27 -4.22 -22.08
CA VAL A 100 19.55 -5.51 -22.73
C VAL A 100 18.51 -5.83 -23.81
N PHE A 101 17.23 -5.52 -23.58
CA PHE A 101 16.17 -5.69 -24.59
C PHE A 101 16.41 -4.82 -25.82
N GLY A 102 16.74 -3.53 -25.61
CA GLY A 102 17.05 -2.61 -26.71
C GLY A 102 18.24 -3.07 -27.56
N ILE A 103 19.34 -3.50 -26.92
CA ILE A 103 20.53 -3.99 -27.62
C ILE A 103 20.22 -5.27 -28.41
N THR A 104 19.44 -6.19 -27.82
CA THR A 104 19.10 -7.47 -28.47
C THR A 104 18.26 -7.25 -29.73
N ILE A 105 17.25 -6.39 -29.66
CA ILE A 105 16.41 -6.04 -30.83
C ILE A 105 17.27 -5.35 -31.90
N ALA A 106 18.12 -4.41 -31.51
CA ALA A 106 18.99 -3.70 -32.45
C ALA A 106 19.96 -4.64 -33.19
N LEU A 107 20.54 -5.61 -32.49
CA LEU A 107 21.41 -6.63 -33.10
C LEU A 107 20.66 -7.56 -34.06
N CYS A 108 19.45 -8.01 -33.70
CA CYS A 108 18.63 -8.84 -34.57
C CYS A 108 18.20 -8.10 -35.84
N VAL A 109 17.81 -6.83 -35.72
CA VAL A 109 17.44 -5.99 -36.88
C VAL A 109 18.65 -5.74 -37.79
N TYR A 110 19.81 -5.42 -37.21
CA TYR A 110 21.04 -5.21 -37.98
C TYR A 110 21.49 -6.48 -38.71
N ALA A 111 21.41 -7.64 -38.05
CA ALA A 111 21.72 -8.93 -38.68
C ALA A 111 20.76 -9.25 -39.83
N GLY A 112 19.45 -9.03 -39.64
CA GLY A 112 18.43 -9.20 -40.68
C GLY A 112 18.65 -8.28 -41.88
N TYR A 113 18.96 -7.01 -41.64
CA TYR A 113 19.33 -6.05 -42.69
C TYR A 113 20.56 -6.50 -43.47
N LYS A 114 21.65 -6.87 -42.79
CA LYS A 114 22.91 -7.24 -43.44
C LYS A 114 22.78 -8.53 -44.25
N ALA A 115 22.03 -9.51 -43.74
CA ALA A 115 21.75 -10.75 -44.46
C ALA A 115 20.87 -10.50 -45.70
N GLY A 116 19.82 -9.69 -45.57
CA GLY A 116 18.96 -9.33 -46.69
C GLY A 116 19.70 -8.55 -47.78
N ALA A 117 20.55 -7.60 -47.39
CA ALA A 117 21.35 -6.81 -48.33
C ALA A 117 22.39 -7.65 -49.10
N LEU A 118 22.98 -8.67 -48.45
CA LEU A 118 23.89 -9.61 -49.13
C LEU A 118 23.15 -10.47 -50.16
N LEU A 119 21.94 -10.92 -49.82
CA LEU A 119 21.13 -11.74 -50.73
C LEU A 119 20.59 -10.91 -51.90
N ASP A 120 20.11 -9.68 -51.66
CA ASP A 120 19.67 -8.80 -52.75
C ASP A 120 20.83 -8.51 -53.73
N SER A 121 22.05 -8.30 -53.22
CA SER A 121 23.26 -8.10 -54.05
C SER A 121 23.66 -9.34 -54.86
N GLN A 122 23.43 -10.54 -54.34
CA GLN A 122 23.79 -11.78 -55.01
C GLN A 122 22.78 -12.20 -56.10
N TYR A 123 21.50 -11.85 -55.92
CA TYR A 123 20.41 -12.27 -56.82
C TYR A 123 19.87 -11.15 -57.73
N ASP A 124 20.41 -9.93 -57.63
CA ASP A 124 20.00 -8.73 -58.38
C ASP A 124 18.49 -8.45 -58.29
N ILE A 125 17.92 -8.79 -57.14
CA ILE A 125 16.52 -8.55 -56.83
C ILE A 125 16.47 -7.17 -56.17
N TYR A 126 15.53 -6.32 -56.59
CA TYR A 126 15.15 -5.09 -55.86
C TYR A 126 15.07 -5.36 -54.34
N PRO A 127 15.26 -4.36 -53.46
CA PRO A 127 15.58 -4.49 -52.02
C PRO A 127 14.46 -5.11 -51.16
N THR A 128 13.96 -6.25 -51.59
CA THR A 128 12.81 -6.99 -51.12
C THR A 128 13.26 -7.99 -50.08
N LEU A 129 14.43 -8.64 -50.28
CA LEU A 129 15.00 -9.53 -49.27
C LEU A 129 15.55 -8.73 -48.09
N THR A 130 16.06 -7.51 -48.31
CA THR A 130 16.40 -6.57 -47.24
C THR A 130 15.18 -6.20 -46.41
N LEU A 131 14.04 -5.90 -47.05
CA LEU A 131 12.79 -5.60 -46.36
C LEU A 131 12.31 -6.80 -45.52
N ILE A 132 12.29 -7.99 -46.11
CA ILE A 132 11.91 -9.25 -45.45
C ILE A 132 12.87 -9.56 -44.29
N GLY A 133 14.16 -9.31 -44.48
CA GLY A 133 15.20 -9.50 -43.45
C GLY A 133 15.00 -8.60 -42.24
N ILE A 134 14.63 -7.33 -42.45
CA ILE A 134 14.32 -6.40 -41.35
C ILE A 134 13.08 -6.86 -40.58
N PHE A 135 11.97 -7.19 -41.26
CA PHE A 135 10.75 -7.66 -40.60
C PHE A 135 10.98 -8.96 -39.82
N SER A 136 11.76 -9.88 -40.39
CA SER A 136 12.17 -11.12 -39.72
C SER A 136 13.05 -10.84 -38.50
N GLY A 137 13.97 -9.87 -38.60
CA GLY A 137 14.82 -9.43 -37.49
C GLY A 137 14.02 -8.83 -36.33
N ILE A 138 12.98 -8.03 -36.61
CA ILE A 138 12.06 -7.51 -35.59
C ILE A 138 11.27 -8.65 -34.95
N GLY A 139 10.74 -9.59 -35.74
CA GLY A 139 9.98 -10.73 -35.23
C GLY A 139 10.81 -11.62 -34.31
N ILE A 140 12.03 -11.99 -34.73
CA ILE A 140 12.95 -12.81 -33.92
C ILE A 140 13.42 -12.03 -32.69
N GLY A 141 13.73 -10.74 -32.82
CA GLY A 141 14.08 -9.87 -31.70
C GLY A 141 12.95 -9.77 -30.65
N GLY A 142 11.71 -9.64 -31.10
CA GLY A 142 10.54 -9.60 -30.23
C GLY A 142 10.31 -10.92 -29.48
N VAL A 143 10.41 -12.06 -30.18
CA VAL A 143 10.25 -13.39 -29.57
C VAL A 143 11.36 -13.70 -28.57
N THR A 144 12.61 -13.34 -28.86
CA THR A 144 13.74 -13.53 -27.94
C THR A 144 13.58 -12.68 -26.68
N VAL A 145 13.23 -11.40 -26.80
CA VAL A 145 12.91 -10.54 -25.66
C VAL A 145 11.74 -11.08 -24.85
N TYR A 146 10.65 -11.50 -25.50
CA TYR A 146 9.50 -12.13 -24.84
C TYR A 146 9.90 -13.39 -24.04
N SER A 147 10.75 -14.24 -24.63
CA SER A 147 11.25 -15.44 -23.95
C SER A 147 12.14 -15.12 -22.73
N MET A 148 12.95 -14.05 -22.81
CA MET A 148 13.77 -13.57 -21.69
C MET A 148 12.91 -12.99 -20.58
N VAL A 149 11.90 -12.18 -20.92
CA VAL A 149 10.90 -11.65 -19.98
C VAL A 149 10.19 -12.79 -19.27
N GLN A 150 9.67 -13.76 -20.02
CA GLN A 150 8.98 -14.91 -19.44
C GLN A 150 9.89 -15.70 -18.48
N ARG A 151 11.18 -15.87 -18.81
CA ARG A 151 12.15 -16.57 -17.96
C ARG A 151 12.63 -15.74 -16.77
N TYR A 152 12.65 -14.42 -16.89
CA TYR A 152 13.01 -13.50 -15.82
C TYR A 152 11.91 -13.43 -14.75
N PHE A 153 10.65 -13.30 -15.19
CA PHE A 153 9.48 -13.30 -14.30
C PHE A 153 9.12 -14.71 -13.81
N LYS A 154 9.44 -15.78 -14.56
CA LYS A 154 9.41 -17.16 -14.06
C LYS A 154 10.79 -17.56 -13.52
N SER A 155 11.23 -16.95 -12.43
CA SER A 155 12.47 -17.39 -11.76
C SER A 155 12.27 -18.75 -11.07
N PRO A 156 13.10 -19.78 -11.35
CA PRO A 156 13.20 -20.99 -10.57
C PRO A 156 14.36 -20.85 -9.55
N LYS A 157 14.01 -20.92 -8.26
CA LYS A 157 14.87 -21.03 -7.04
C LYS A 157 14.78 -19.84 -6.08
N GLN A 158 13.68 -19.80 -5.35
CA GLN A 158 13.71 -19.71 -3.89
C GLN A 158 13.20 -21.06 -3.38
N LYS A 159 14.09 -22.06 -3.33
CA LYS A 159 13.71 -23.47 -3.12
C LYS A 159 14.39 -24.11 -1.90
N TRP A 160 15.18 -23.37 -1.10
CA TRP A 160 16.04 -23.97 -0.07
C TRP A 160 16.00 -23.29 1.31
N LYS A 161 14.99 -22.46 1.60
CA LYS A 161 14.71 -22.02 2.99
C LYS A 161 13.24 -22.02 3.39
N ASP A 162 12.33 -22.11 2.42
CA ASP A 162 10.89 -22.21 2.67
C ASP A 162 10.43 -23.63 3.04
N ARG A 163 11.30 -24.64 2.97
CA ARG A 163 10.90 -26.05 3.20
C ARG A 163 10.68 -26.43 4.67
N GLU A 164 11.11 -25.62 5.62
CA GLU A 164 10.93 -25.93 7.05
C GLU A 164 9.93 -25.01 7.75
N GLN A 165 9.60 -23.85 7.15
CA GLN A 165 8.55 -22.95 7.64
C GLN A 165 7.26 -22.96 6.81
N SER A 166 7.30 -23.33 5.52
CA SER A 166 6.09 -23.54 4.70
C SER A 166 5.48 -24.92 4.87
N ALA A 167 6.15 -25.86 5.55
CA ALA A 167 5.51 -27.11 5.96
C ALA A 167 4.38 -26.92 7.01
N ASN A 168 4.30 -25.73 7.63
CA ASN A 168 3.18 -25.34 8.50
C ASN A 168 2.19 -24.35 7.86
N LEU A 169 2.47 -23.85 6.64
CA LEU A 169 1.64 -22.84 5.96
C LEU A 169 1.11 -23.27 4.58
N GLU A 170 1.67 -24.33 3.98
CA GLU A 170 1.14 -25.00 2.77
C GLU A 170 0.44 -26.33 3.10
N GLN A 171 -0.26 -26.37 4.23
CA GLN A 171 -1.52 -27.10 4.31
C GLN A 171 -2.65 -26.06 4.36
N ILE A 172 -2.86 -25.35 3.24
CA ILE A 172 -4.25 -25.10 2.85
C ILE A 172 -4.74 -26.47 2.39
N GLU A 173 -5.04 -27.34 3.36
CA GLU A 173 -6.21 -28.20 3.22
C GLU A 173 -7.28 -27.30 2.61
N VAL A 174 -7.94 -27.75 1.56
CA VAL A 174 -9.27 -27.24 1.24
C VAL A 174 -10.11 -27.60 2.46
N ARG A 175 -9.98 -26.81 3.53
CA ARG A 175 -10.88 -26.84 4.66
C ARG A 175 -12.16 -26.35 4.04
N GLU A 176 -13.05 -27.28 3.76
CA GLU A 176 -14.43 -26.97 3.46
C GLU A 176 -14.96 -26.23 4.68
N TYR A 177 -14.84 -24.91 4.63
CA TYR A 177 -15.37 -24.05 5.65
C TYR A 177 -16.90 -24.11 5.53
N PRO A 178 -17.61 -24.37 6.64
CA PRO A 178 -19.05 -24.40 6.61
C PRO A 178 -19.56 -23.01 6.21
N VAL A 179 -20.70 -22.99 5.52
CA VAL A 179 -21.42 -21.75 5.26
C VAL A 179 -22.06 -21.30 6.57
N ILE A 180 -21.76 -20.07 6.98
CA ILE A 180 -22.21 -19.49 8.25
C ILE A 180 -23.01 -18.21 7.99
N ASP A 181 -23.98 -17.92 8.86
CA ASP A 181 -24.62 -16.61 8.87
C ASP A 181 -23.84 -15.66 9.79
N VAL A 182 -23.45 -14.51 9.25
CA VAL A 182 -22.66 -13.50 9.96
C VAL A 182 -23.20 -12.11 9.68
N THR A 183 -22.97 -11.21 10.62
CA THR A 183 -23.34 -9.79 10.48
C THR A 183 -22.20 -8.97 9.87
N ILE A 184 -22.50 -7.77 9.38
CA ILE A 184 -21.49 -6.85 8.88
C ILE A 184 -20.49 -6.44 9.99
N GLU A 185 -20.93 -6.41 11.26
CA GLU A 185 -20.07 -6.20 12.43
C GLU A 185 -19.05 -7.33 12.62
N ASP A 186 -19.46 -8.58 12.41
CA ASP A 186 -18.57 -9.73 12.50
C ASP A 186 -17.51 -9.69 11.40
N VAL A 187 -17.93 -9.36 10.18
CA VAL A 187 -17.03 -9.14 9.04
C VAL A 187 -16.06 -8.00 9.35
N ARG A 188 -16.54 -6.88 9.90
CA ARG A 188 -15.70 -5.74 10.32
C ARG A 188 -14.67 -6.14 11.36
N LYS A 189 -15.04 -6.98 12.32
CA LYS A 189 -14.13 -7.51 13.33
C LYS A 189 -13.09 -8.45 12.72
N ALA A 190 -13.49 -9.33 11.80
CA ALA A 190 -12.59 -10.23 11.09
C ALA A 190 -11.59 -9.46 10.22
N VAL A 191 -12.04 -8.46 9.46
CA VAL A 191 -11.18 -7.59 8.63
C VAL A 191 -10.15 -6.84 9.48
N ARG A 192 -10.57 -6.30 10.64
CA ARG A 192 -9.65 -5.64 11.59
C ARG A 192 -8.60 -6.62 12.13
N THR A 193 -9.06 -7.78 12.58
CA THR A 193 -8.17 -8.83 13.11
C THR A 193 -7.20 -9.35 12.05
N PHE A 194 -7.63 -9.42 10.79
CA PHE A 194 -6.76 -9.76 9.66
C PHE A 194 -5.73 -8.66 9.44
N SER A 195 -6.16 -7.40 9.41
CA SER A 195 -5.30 -6.23 9.22
C SER A 195 -4.21 -6.13 10.29
N ASP A 196 -4.53 -6.45 11.54
CA ASP A 196 -3.57 -6.42 12.67
C ASP A 196 -2.48 -7.51 12.54
N LYS A 197 -2.76 -8.58 11.79
CA LYS A 197 -1.83 -9.69 11.54
C LYS A 197 -1.01 -9.50 10.25
N LEU A 198 -1.31 -8.48 9.46
CA LEU A 198 -0.60 -8.26 8.20
C LEU A 198 0.87 -7.88 8.44
N PRO A 199 1.81 -8.43 7.65
CA PRO A 199 3.19 -7.96 7.66
C PRO A 199 3.28 -6.47 7.33
N LYS A 200 4.28 -5.79 7.90
CA LYS A 200 4.51 -4.37 7.60
C LYS A 200 4.70 -4.17 6.10
N GLY A 201 3.98 -3.21 5.52
CA GLY A 201 4.01 -2.90 4.08
C GLY A 201 2.95 -3.63 3.25
N VAL A 202 2.18 -4.54 3.84
CA VAL A 202 1.03 -5.17 3.17
C VAL A 202 -0.24 -4.40 3.51
N TYR A 203 -0.95 -3.94 2.48
CA TYR A 203 -2.19 -3.19 2.64
C TYR A 203 -3.39 -4.13 2.76
N ARG A 204 -4.39 -3.74 3.54
CA ARG A 204 -5.66 -4.49 3.68
C ARG A 204 -6.50 -4.56 2.39
N THR A 205 -6.08 -3.86 1.33
CA THR A 205 -6.66 -3.98 -0.01
C THR A 205 -6.56 -5.39 -0.58
N ILE A 206 -5.65 -6.23 -0.09
CA ILE A 206 -5.55 -7.65 -0.51
C ILE A 206 -6.79 -8.48 -0.18
N LEU A 207 -7.64 -8.00 0.74
CA LEU A 207 -8.92 -8.62 1.07
C LEU A 207 -10.02 -8.31 0.07
N VAL A 208 -9.81 -7.35 -0.83
CA VAL A 208 -10.86 -6.81 -1.69
C VAL A 208 -10.56 -7.16 -3.14
N LEU A 209 -11.47 -7.91 -3.75
CA LEU A 209 -11.44 -8.27 -5.16
C LEU A 209 -11.76 -7.06 -6.06
N ASP A 210 -11.58 -7.21 -7.36
CA ASP A 210 -11.75 -6.10 -8.32
C ASP A 210 -13.20 -5.60 -8.45
N ASP A 211 -14.18 -6.42 -8.07
CA ASP A 211 -15.60 -6.06 -8.01
C ASP A 211 -16.03 -5.54 -6.62
N ASN A 212 -15.07 -5.15 -5.78
CA ASN A 212 -15.25 -4.75 -4.38
C ASN A 212 -15.78 -5.85 -3.45
N SER A 213 -15.91 -7.10 -3.91
CA SER A 213 -16.27 -8.21 -3.03
C SER A 213 -15.10 -8.60 -2.13
N ILE A 214 -15.40 -9.17 -0.97
CA ILE A 214 -14.40 -9.58 0.00
C ILE A 214 -13.94 -11.01 -0.28
N ASP A 215 -12.63 -11.23 -0.27
CA ASP A 215 -12.05 -12.57 -0.33
C ASP A 215 -12.19 -13.29 1.03
N TYR A 216 -13.29 -14.02 1.18
CA TYR A 216 -13.58 -14.77 2.39
C TYR A 216 -12.65 -15.96 2.63
N GLN A 217 -11.88 -16.42 1.64
CA GLN A 217 -10.90 -17.48 1.88
C GLN A 217 -9.84 -17.01 2.88
N GLN A 218 -9.47 -15.74 2.81
CA GLN A 218 -8.52 -15.10 3.71
C GLN A 218 -9.13 -14.79 5.09
N LEU A 219 -10.45 -14.58 5.17
CA LEU A 219 -11.14 -14.27 6.42
C LEU A 219 -11.73 -15.50 7.14
N ALA A 220 -11.88 -16.63 6.44
CA ALA A 220 -12.47 -17.85 6.99
C ALA A 220 -11.81 -18.34 8.30
N PRO A 221 -10.48 -18.24 8.50
CA PRO A 221 -9.86 -18.60 9.79
C PRO A 221 -10.32 -17.73 10.97
N MET A 222 -10.78 -16.52 10.72
CA MET A 222 -11.26 -15.58 11.75
C MET A 222 -12.77 -15.61 11.94
N LEU A 223 -13.51 -15.89 10.87
CA LEU A 223 -14.96 -16.02 10.91
C LEU A 223 -15.43 -17.43 11.32
N GLY A 224 -14.57 -18.45 11.18
CA GLY A 224 -14.91 -19.85 11.43
C GLY A 224 -15.73 -20.50 10.31
N GLY A 225 -15.89 -19.82 9.17
CA GLY A 225 -16.71 -20.26 8.05
C GLY A 225 -16.74 -19.24 6.91
N ILE A 226 -17.41 -19.57 5.82
CA ILE A 226 -17.67 -18.64 4.71
C ILE A 226 -19.05 -18.01 4.91
N PRO A 227 -19.19 -16.68 4.88
CA PRO A 227 -20.49 -16.02 4.97
C PRO A 227 -21.47 -16.47 3.89
N ALA A 228 -22.70 -16.77 4.29
CA ALA A 228 -23.81 -17.03 3.37
C ALA A 228 -24.22 -15.76 2.59
N LYS A 229 -24.12 -14.61 3.26
CA LYS A 229 -24.38 -13.29 2.70
C LYS A 229 -23.09 -12.69 2.17
N LYS A 230 -23.18 -11.98 1.05
CA LYS A 230 -22.07 -11.24 0.48
C LYS A 230 -22.02 -9.85 1.09
N PHE A 231 -20.80 -9.42 1.37
CA PHE A 231 -20.49 -8.06 1.79
C PHE A 231 -19.42 -7.49 0.85
N TYR A 232 -19.43 -6.19 0.72
CA TYR A 232 -18.56 -5.43 -0.16
C TYR A 232 -17.70 -4.47 0.65
N MET A 233 -16.51 -4.16 0.14
CA MET A 233 -15.57 -3.26 0.80
C MET A 233 -14.93 -2.31 -0.21
N SER A 234 -14.81 -1.04 0.16
CA SER A 234 -14.06 -0.07 -0.63
C SER A 234 -12.55 -0.32 -0.52
N LYS A 235 -11.82 -0.25 -1.62
CA LYS A 235 -10.35 -0.35 -1.61
C LYS A 235 -9.69 0.92 -1.09
N GLU A 236 -10.34 2.06 -1.25
CA GLU A 236 -9.78 3.36 -0.89
C GLU A 236 -10.15 3.79 0.54
N THR A 237 -11.41 3.64 0.95
CA THR A 237 -11.88 4.06 2.29
C THR A 237 -11.96 2.91 3.31
N TYR A 238 -11.98 1.66 2.84
CA TYR A 238 -12.15 0.46 3.67
C TYR A 238 -13.49 0.34 4.40
N ASP A 239 -14.48 1.14 4.00
CA ASP A 239 -15.84 0.98 4.49
C ASP A 239 -16.46 -0.32 3.96
N LEU A 240 -17.33 -0.91 4.76
CA LEU A 240 -18.02 -2.17 4.50
C LEU A 240 -19.49 -1.93 4.20
N PHE A 241 -20.04 -2.70 3.27
CA PHE A 241 -21.39 -2.56 2.74
C PHE A 241 -22.07 -3.91 2.59
N GLU A 242 -23.39 -3.92 2.71
CA GLU A 242 -24.21 -5.10 2.41
C GLU A 242 -24.50 -5.23 0.90
N GLU A 243 -25.05 -6.37 0.48
CA GLU A 243 -25.41 -6.61 -0.93
C GLU A 243 -26.35 -5.55 -1.50
N SER A 244 -27.30 -5.04 -0.70
CA SER A 244 -28.23 -3.98 -1.13
C SER A 244 -27.52 -2.66 -1.46
N GLU A 245 -26.31 -2.47 -0.96
CA GLU A 245 -25.51 -1.25 -1.07
C GLU A 245 -24.28 -1.45 -1.95
N LYS A 246 -24.20 -2.56 -2.69
CA LYS A 246 -23.06 -2.95 -3.54
C LYS A 246 -22.55 -1.84 -4.47
N GLN A 247 -23.43 -0.98 -4.96
CA GLN A 247 -23.06 0.10 -5.88
C GLN A 247 -22.23 1.20 -5.20
N ILE A 248 -22.40 1.39 -3.88
CA ILE A 248 -21.72 2.44 -3.12
C ILE A 248 -20.19 2.30 -3.16
N PRO A 249 -19.56 1.17 -2.79
CA PRO A 249 -18.11 1.05 -2.78
C PRO A 249 -17.48 1.21 -4.17
N ILE A 250 -18.18 0.81 -5.23
CA ILE A 250 -17.71 0.95 -6.61
C ILE A 250 -17.59 2.43 -6.99
N GLU A 251 -18.68 3.20 -6.79
CA GLU A 251 -18.67 4.64 -7.07
C GLU A 251 -17.74 5.39 -6.12
N MET A 252 -17.68 4.96 -4.85
CA MET A 252 -16.84 5.59 -3.84
C MET A 252 -15.35 5.47 -4.17
N ASP A 253 -14.88 4.30 -4.63
CA ASP A 253 -13.48 4.12 -5.05
C ASP A 253 -13.14 4.99 -6.28
N ILE A 254 -14.07 5.14 -7.22
CA ILE A 254 -13.90 5.99 -8.40
C ILE A 254 -13.78 7.47 -7.98
N VAL A 255 -14.68 7.92 -7.11
CA VAL A 255 -14.72 9.31 -6.65
C VAL A 255 -13.53 9.62 -5.75
N GLN A 256 -13.14 8.71 -4.85
CA GLN A 256 -11.98 8.92 -3.98
C GLN A 256 -10.71 9.11 -4.79
N LYS A 257 -10.45 8.26 -5.80
CA LYS A 257 -9.31 8.43 -6.71
C LYS A 257 -9.31 9.77 -7.43
N ALA A 258 -10.48 10.22 -7.88
CA ALA A 258 -10.63 11.52 -8.54
C ALA A 258 -10.35 12.68 -7.57
N VAL A 259 -10.84 12.59 -6.33
CA VAL A 259 -10.57 13.56 -5.26
C VAL A 259 -9.09 13.60 -4.92
N ASP A 260 -8.46 12.44 -4.72
CA ASP A 260 -7.03 12.35 -4.39
C ASP A 260 -6.16 12.94 -5.49
N GLN A 261 -6.51 12.67 -6.76
CA GLN A 261 -5.81 13.24 -7.90
C GLN A 261 -6.00 14.76 -7.97
N TYR A 262 -7.23 15.25 -7.77
CA TYR A 262 -7.53 16.68 -7.71
C TYR A 262 -6.72 17.39 -6.61
N VAL A 263 -6.71 16.83 -5.39
CA VAL A 263 -5.97 17.38 -4.24
C VAL A 263 -4.47 17.35 -4.50
N LYS A 264 -3.95 16.28 -5.12
CA LYS A 264 -2.53 16.17 -5.48
C LYS A 264 -2.10 17.31 -6.40
N GLU A 265 -2.93 17.66 -7.39
CA GLU A 265 -2.65 18.66 -8.42
C GLU A 265 -2.95 20.10 -7.95
N ARG A 266 -4.08 20.32 -7.28
CA ARG A 266 -4.59 21.65 -6.90
C ARG A 266 -4.27 22.07 -5.47
N LYS A 267 -3.86 21.13 -4.61
CA LYS A 267 -3.63 21.33 -3.16
C LYS A 267 -4.86 21.83 -2.40
N GLU A 268 -6.04 21.67 -2.97
CA GLU A 268 -7.32 22.00 -2.35
C GLU A 268 -8.33 20.88 -2.59
N TYR A 269 -9.36 20.80 -1.74
CA TYR A 269 -10.40 19.79 -1.87
C TYR A 269 -11.51 20.25 -2.82
N PRO A 270 -12.04 19.37 -3.69
CA PRO A 270 -13.11 19.69 -4.63
C PRO A 270 -14.45 19.76 -3.90
N ILE A 271 -14.68 20.84 -3.15
CA ILE A 271 -15.87 21.06 -2.32
C ILE A 271 -16.69 22.22 -2.89
N LEU A 272 -18.03 22.12 -2.79
CA LEU A 272 -18.90 23.26 -3.07
C LEU A 272 -18.59 24.43 -2.12
N LYS A 273 -18.30 25.61 -2.68
CA LYS A 273 -18.01 26.82 -1.90
C LYS A 273 -19.17 27.10 -0.93
N TYR A 274 -18.82 27.36 0.33
CA TYR A 274 -19.76 27.64 1.42
C TYR A 274 -20.71 26.49 1.79
N ASP A 275 -20.44 25.26 1.38
CA ASP A 275 -21.25 24.11 1.77
C ASP A 275 -20.81 23.56 3.15
N PRO A 276 -21.62 23.71 4.22
CA PRO A 276 -21.23 23.25 5.56
C PRO A 276 -21.16 21.73 5.67
N LEU A 277 -21.76 21.01 4.72
CA LEU A 277 -21.74 19.55 4.66
C LEU A 277 -20.51 19.00 3.93
N ARG A 278 -19.68 19.87 3.33
CA ARG A 278 -18.49 19.48 2.57
C ARG A 278 -18.78 18.46 1.45
N ARG A 279 -19.87 18.65 0.70
CA ARG A 279 -20.18 17.80 -0.47
C ARG A 279 -19.07 17.85 -1.51
N VAL A 280 -18.75 16.69 -2.07
CA VAL A 280 -17.85 16.59 -3.22
C VAL A 280 -18.50 17.28 -4.41
N ASN A 281 -17.75 18.17 -5.05
CA ASN A 281 -18.18 18.92 -6.22
C ASN A 281 -17.87 18.15 -7.51
N TYR A 282 -18.82 17.34 -7.97
CA TYR A 282 -18.65 16.54 -9.19
C TYR A 282 -18.47 17.38 -10.45
N TYR A 283 -19.04 18.59 -10.50
CA TYR A 283 -18.88 19.46 -11.66
C TYR A 283 -17.41 19.84 -11.88
N GLN A 284 -16.68 20.15 -10.81
CA GLN A 284 -15.23 20.42 -10.89
C GLN A 284 -14.46 19.20 -11.36
N LEU A 285 -14.76 18.04 -10.78
CA LEU A 285 -14.09 16.78 -11.14
C LEU A 285 -14.37 16.35 -12.58
N LEU A 286 -15.57 16.63 -13.12
CA LEU A 286 -15.92 16.33 -14.51
C LEU A 286 -15.30 17.32 -15.50
N GLN A 287 -15.36 18.62 -15.20
CA GLN A 287 -14.80 19.67 -16.07
C GLN A 287 -13.28 19.52 -16.24
N GLU A 288 -12.59 19.09 -15.18
CA GLU A 288 -11.15 18.88 -15.20
C GLU A 288 -10.77 17.42 -15.51
N HIS A 289 -11.72 16.61 -15.97
CA HIS A 289 -11.51 15.22 -16.42
C HIS A 289 -10.95 14.23 -15.38
N PHE A 290 -11.06 14.54 -14.09
CA PHE A 290 -10.77 13.58 -13.01
C PHE A 290 -11.87 12.51 -12.88
N LEU A 291 -13.11 12.85 -13.24
CA LEU A 291 -14.22 11.92 -13.38
C LEU A 291 -14.65 11.83 -14.85
N LYS A 292 -15.07 10.64 -15.27
CA LYS A 292 -15.65 10.41 -16.61
C LYS A 292 -17.16 10.64 -16.64
N THR A 293 -17.83 10.26 -15.57
CA THR A 293 -19.29 10.35 -15.41
C THR A 293 -19.63 10.78 -13.99
N ALA A 294 -20.74 11.50 -13.83
CA ALA A 294 -21.22 11.85 -12.50
C ALA A 294 -21.69 10.56 -11.78
N PRO A 295 -21.23 10.30 -10.55
CA PRO A 295 -21.80 9.24 -9.72
C PRO A 295 -23.27 9.58 -9.37
N GLU A 296 -24.09 8.56 -9.15
CA GLU A 296 -25.47 8.74 -8.70
C GLU A 296 -25.52 9.09 -7.22
N ILE A 297 -24.55 8.59 -6.45
CA ILE A 297 -24.47 8.77 -5.01
C ILE A 297 -23.73 10.07 -4.69
N GLN A 298 -24.31 10.87 -3.79
CA GLN A 298 -23.63 12.04 -3.24
C GLN A 298 -22.70 11.64 -2.07
N PHE A 299 -21.42 11.98 -2.24
CA PHE A 299 -20.36 11.79 -1.27
C PHE A 299 -19.97 13.13 -0.62
N TYR A 300 -19.40 13.03 0.58
CA TYR A 300 -18.99 14.13 1.43
C TYR A 300 -17.54 13.94 1.85
N ILE A 301 -16.74 15.01 1.84
CA ILE A 301 -15.34 14.95 2.26
C ILE A 301 -15.29 15.04 3.79
N THR A 302 -14.64 14.06 4.40
CA THR A 302 -14.48 13.97 5.85
C THR A 302 -13.28 14.79 6.33
N ASP A 303 -13.17 14.95 7.65
CA ASP A 303 -12.01 15.56 8.30
C ASP A 303 -10.81 14.58 8.39
N LEU A 304 -11.02 13.30 8.03
CA LEU A 304 -10.01 12.23 8.12
C LEU A 304 -9.23 12.15 6.80
N ASP A 305 -8.18 12.96 6.69
CA ASP A 305 -7.19 12.91 5.60
C ASP A 305 -7.80 12.95 4.18
N GLY A 306 -8.92 13.66 4.02
CA GLY A 306 -9.55 13.82 2.70
C GLY A 306 -10.38 12.63 2.23
N LEU A 307 -10.59 11.61 3.08
CA LEU A 307 -11.47 10.49 2.75
C LEU A 307 -12.90 10.95 2.53
N ILE A 308 -13.59 10.33 1.60
CA ILE A 308 -15.00 10.57 1.31
C ILE A 308 -15.90 9.57 2.03
N THR A 309 -17.14 9.96 2.28
CA THR A 309 -18.18 9.09 2.83
C THR A 309 -19.52 9.33 2.15
N HIS A 310 -20.36 8.31 2.06
CA HIS A 310 -21.75 8.41 1.63
C HIS A 310 -22.67 8.89 2.77
N ILE A 311 -22.19 8.83 4.02
CA ILE A 311 -22.98 9.22 5.19
C ILE A 311 -22.99 10.75 5.30
N LYS A 312 -24.19 11.34 5.24
CA LYS A 312 -24.36 12.78 5.38
C LYS A 312 -23.83 13.24 6.76
N PRO A 313 -22.85 14.16 6.80
CA PRO A 313 -22.33 14.67 8.07
C PRO A 313 -23.44 15.34 8.88
N GLN A 314 -23.51 15.02 10.17
CA GLN A 314 -24.37 15.76 11.08
C GLN A 314 -23.76 17.15 11.29
N LYS A 315 -24.59 18.19 11.18
CA LYS A 315 -24.19 19.58 11.40
C LYS A 315 -23.58 19.65 12.82
N LYS A 316 -22.28 19.94 12.95
CA LYS A 316 -21.70 20.28 14.25
C LYS A 316 -22.41 21.55 14.73
N THR A 317 -23.37 21.41 15.65
CA THR A 317 -23.89 22.54 16.42
C THR A 317 -22.68 23.10 17.16
N SER A 318 -22.30 24.33 16.82
CA SER A 318 -21.29 25.09 17.53
C SER A 318 -21.77 25.34 18.96
N SER A 319 -21.55 24.36 19.82
CA SER A 319 -21.80 24.44 21.25
C SER A 319 -20.97 23.34 21.92
N GLN A 320 -19.70 23.63 22.12
CA GLN A 320 -19.08 23.57 23.45
C GLN A 320 -17.73 24.27 23.38
N SER A 321 -17.66 25.25 24.27
CA SER A 321 -16.61 26.22 24.61
C SER A 321 -15.27 25.62 24.98
#